data_AF-A0A329S1D8-F1
#
_entry.id   AF-A0A329S1D8-F1
#
_cell.length_a   1.000
_cell.length_b   1.000
_cell.length_c   1.000
_cell.angle_alpha   90.00
_cell.angle_beta   90.00
_cell.angle_gamma   90.00
#
_symmetry.space_group_name_H-M   'P 1'
#
loop_
_entity.id
_entity.type
_entity.pdbx_description
1 polymer ?
#
loop_
_entity_poly.entity_id
_entity_poly.type
_entity_poly.pdbx_seq_one_letter_code
_entity_poly.pdbx_strand_id
1 'polypeptide(L)'
;MTAQELATFSDIFMDLEYPVYAHLVPGQRFRANMSKAAILTQIPMGKEAALPQREAIQQFKSVVSRIMLNMETRVLKVTSKGKKSAQRWVNWKVPLGMRMLTLIDYEKQREEAS
;
A
#
# COMPACT_ATOMS: atom_id res chain seq x y z
N MET A 1 -22.38 19.56 -5.80
CA MET A 1 -21.17 19.34 -5.00
C MET A 1 -20.16 20.41 -5.40
N THR A 2 -19.82 21.30 -4.49
CA THR A 2 -18.92 22.45 -4.73
C THR A 2 -17.45 22.05 -4.53
N ALA A 3 -16.51 22.85 -5.03
CA ALA A 3 -15.08 22.60 -4.85
C ALA A 3 -14.67 22.57 -3.37
N GLN A 4 -15.33 23.38 -2.53
CA GLN A 4 -15.09 23.42 -1.10
C GLN A 4 -15.62 22.16 -0.40
N GLU A 5 -16.80 21.67 -0.76
CA GLU A 5 -17.32 20.38 -0.24
C GLU A 5 -16.40 19.21 -0.63
N LEU A 6 -15.82 19.26 -1.82
CA LEU A 6 -14.91 18.23 -2.32
C LEU A 6 -13.54 18.26 -1.62
N ALA A 7 -13.05 19.46 -1.28
CA ALA A 7 -11.84 19.66 -0.47
C ALA A 7 -12.06 19.17 0.96
N THR A 8 -13.13 19.61 1.63
CA THR A 8 -13.47 19.18 2.99
C THR A 8 -13.69 17.68 3.07
N PHE A 9 -14.40 17.10 2.10
CA PHE A 9 -14.56 15.65 2.01
C PHE A 9 -13.21 14.95 1.83
N SER A 10 -12.32 15.49 0.97
CA SER A 10 -10.99 14.93 0.76
C SER A 10 -10.14 14.99 2.02
N ASP A 11 -10.18 16.10 2.78
CA ASP A 11 -9.43 16.27 4.03
C ASP A 11 -9.94 15.31 5.11
N ILE A 12 -11.26 15.23 5.32
CA ILE A 12 -11.85 14.27 6.27
C ILE A 12 -11.51 12.83 5.89
N PHE A 13 -11.55 12.48 4.60
CA PHE A 13 -11.17 11.13 4.17
C PHE A 13 -9.66 10.87 4.26
N MET A 14 -8.83 11.90 4.10
CA MET A 14 -7.37 11.79 4.29
C MET A 14 -7.00 11.61 5.76
N ASP A 15 -7.72 12.23 6.69
CA ASP A 15 -7.58 11.98 8.13
C ASP A 15 -7.96 10.54 8.52
N LEU A 16 -8.85 9.91 7.74
CA LEU A 16 -9.24 8.51 7.94
C LEU A 16 -8.31 7.52 7.24
N GLU A 17 -7.35 7.98 6.45
CA GLU A 17 -6.41 7.14 5.72
C GLU A 17 -5.17 6.84 6.56
N TYR A 18 -4.73 5.58 6.57
CA TYR A 18 -3.54 5.16 7.32
C TYR A 18 -2.51 4.52 6.38
N PRO A 19 -1.28 5.05 6.30
CA PRO A 19 -0.25 4.53 5.41
C PRO A 19 0.65 3.46 6.08
N VAL A 20 1.02 2.46 5.30
CA VAL A 20 2.13 1.54 5.57
C VAL A 20 3.07 1.51 4.37
N TYR A 21 4.32 1.15 4.62
CA TYR A 21 5.41 1.37 3.68
C TYR A 21 6.18 0.08 3.40
N ALA A 22 6.69 -0.09 2.19
CA ALA A 22 7.61 -1.16 1.84
C ALA A 22 8.77 -0.62 1.02
N HIS A 23 9.97 -1.17 1.24
CA HIS A 23 11.18 -0.79 0.51
C HIS A 23 11.40 -1.69 -0.69
N LEU A 24 11.67 -1.09 -1.84
CA LEU A 24 12.06 -1.83 -3.03
C LEU A 24 13.47 -2.39 -2.86
N VAL A 25 13.64 -3.67 -3.17
CA VAL A 25 14.97 -4.30 -3.17
C VAL A 25 15.86 -3.68 -4.25
N PRO A 26 17.19 -3.66 -4.08
CA PRO A 26 18.12 -3.20 -5.13
C PRO A 26 17.87 -3.87 -6.48
N GLY A 27 17.99 -3.10 -7.56
CA GLY A 27 17.75 -3.56 -8.93
C GLY A 27 16.27 -3.64 -9.34
N GLN A 28 15.32 -3.59 -8.41
CA GLN A 28 13.89 -3.52 -8.76
C GLN A 28 13.57 -2.17 -9.40
N ARG A 29 12.97 -2.18 -10.59
CA ARG A 29 12.64 -0.98 -11.38
C ARG A 29 11.23 -1.06 -11.89
N PHE A 30 10.57 0.09 -11.89
CA PHE A 30 9.22 0.27 -12.40
C PHE A 30 9.17 1.55 -13.24
N ARG A 31 8.10 1.71 -14.02
CA ARG A 31 7.85 2.98 -14.71
C ARG A 31 7.54 4.06 -13.67
N ALA A 32 7.94 5.29 -13.95
CA ALA A 32 7.52 6.45 -13.14
C ALA A 32 6.01 6.68 -13.28
N ASN A 33 5.40 7.30 -12.26
CA ASN A 33 4.01 7.78 -12.28
C ASN A 33 2.97 6.71 -12.64
N MET A 34 3.20 5.47 -12.21
CA MET A 34 2.23 4.40 -12.42
C MET A 34 0.92 4.68 -11.69
N SER A 35 -0.20 4.43 -12.37
CA SER A 35 -1.52 4.50 -11.75
C SER A 35 -1.68 3.42 -10.68
N LYS A 36 -2.64 3.61 -9.75
CA LYS A 36 -3.02 2.59 -8.77
C LYS A 36 -3.26 1.23 -9.43
N ALA A 37 -4.06 1.19 -10.49
CA ALA A 37 -4.36 -0.05 -11.20
C ALA A 37 -3.07 -0.71 -11.75
N ALA A 38 -2.19 0.07 -12.36
CA ALA A 38 -0.92 -0.43 -12.89
C ALA A 38 0.02 -0.95 -11.79
N ILE A 39 0.02 -0.36 -10.60
CA ILE A 39 0.81 -0.89 -9.47
C ILE A 39 0.18 -2.18 -8.95
N LEU A 40 -1.15 -2.24 -8.82
CA LEU A 40 -1.86 -3.44 -8.35
C LEU A 40 -1.74 -4.64 -9.30
N THR A 41 -1.48 -4.43 -10.60
CA THR A 41 -1.16 -5.53 -11.53
C THR A 41 0.24 -6.10 -11.30
N GLN A 42 1.16 -5.32 -10.72
CA GLN A 42 2.48 -5.81 -10.29
C GLN A 42 2.43 -6.63 -8.99
N ILE A 43 1.26 -6.74 -8.36
CA ILE A 43 1.01 -7.63 -7.22
C ILE A 43 0.41 -8.91 -7.77
N PRO A 44 1.24 -9.91 -8.14
CA PRO A 44 0.78 -11.07 -8.87
C PRO A 44 -0.16 -11.90 -8.02
N MET A 45 -1.27 -12.30 -8.62
CA MET A 45 -2.11 -13.36 -8.09
C MET A 45 -1.76 -14.62 -8.88
N GLY A 46 -0.67 -15.29 -8.48
CA GLY A 46 -0.16 -16.43 -9.24
C GLY A 46 -1.24 -17.50 -9.39
N LYS A 47 -1.46 -18.00 -10.62
CA LYS A 47 -2.35 -19.15 -10.88
C LYS A 47 -1.87 -20.45 -10.21
N GLU A 48 -0.67 -20.43 -9.65
CA GLU A 48 -0.04 -21.50 -8.87
C GLU A 48 0.14 -21.13 -7.38
N ALA A 49 -0.19 -19.89 -6.97
CA ALA A 49 -0.13 -19.50 -5.57
C ALA A 49 -1.10 -20.36 -4.75
N ALA A 50 -0.70 -20.77 -3.54
CA ALA A 50 -1.58 -21.51 -2.65
C ALA A 50 -2.87 -20.70 -2.35
N LEU A 51 -4.00 -21.39 -2.15
CA LEU A 51 -5.30 -20.74 -1.91
C LEU A 51 -5.26 -19.63 -0.83
N PRO A 52 -4.64 -19.84 0.35
CA PRO A 52 -4.58 -18.80 1.39
C PRO A 52 -3.83 -17.55 0.94
N GLN A 53 -2.79 -17.71 0.10
CA GLN A 53 -2.03 -16.58 -0.42
C GLN A 53 -2.85 -15.76 -1.41
N ARG A 54 -3.66 -16.42 -2.25
CA ARG A 54 -4.56 -15.74 -3.19
C ARG A 54 -5.62 -14.93 -2.47
N GLU A 55 -6.24 -15.49 -1.45
CA GLU A 55 -7.25 -14.81 -0.62
C GLU A 55 -6.62 -13.61 0.09
N ALA A 56 -5.43 -13.77 0.68
CA ALA A 56 -4.72 -12.66 1.30
C ALA A 56 -4.43 -11.53 0.30
N ILE A 57 -3.99 -11.85 -0.93
CA ILE A 57 -3.76 -10.84 -1.96
C ILE A 57 -5.05 -10.14 -2.38
N GLN A 58 -6.16 -10.86 -2.52
CA GLN A 58 -7.46 -10.26 -2.85
C GLN A 58 -7.95 -9.33 -1.74
N GLN A 59 -7.89 -9.80 -0.49
CA GLN A 59 -8.26 -9.00 0.68
C GLN A 59 -7.36 -7.77 0.82
N PHE A 60 -6.07 -7.90 0.54
CA PHE A 60 -5.17 -6.76 0.52
C PHE A 60 -5.61 -5.75 -0.54
N LYS A 61 -5.81 -6.18 -1.79
CA LYS A 61 -6.23 -5.29 -2.89
C LYS A 61 -7.57 -4.59 -2.61
N SER A 62 -8.50 -5.23 -1.92
CA SER A 62 -9.81 -4.63 -1.62
C SER A 62 -9.75 -3.54 -0.56
N VAL A 63 -8.78 -3.58 0.36
CA VAL A 63 -8.64 -2.56 1.42
C VAL A 63 -7.75 -1.38 1.04
N VAL A 64 -6.95 -1.51 -0.03
CA VAL A 64 -6.07 -0.43 -0.52
C VAL A 64 -6.92 0.71 -1.07
N SER A 65 -6.89 1.87 -0.40
CA SER A 65 -7.51 3.10 -0.89
C SER A 65 -6.60 3.79 -1.90
N ARG A 66 -5.32 3.97 -1.57
CA ARG A 66 -4.29 4.57 -2.43
C ARG A 66 -3.01 3.73 -2.38
N ILE A 67 -2.27 3.75 -3.48
CA ILE A 67 -0.96 3.10 -3.56
C ILE A 67 -0.08 3.93 -4.47
N MET A 68 1.13 4.20 -4.01
CA MET A 68 2.09 5.04 -4.71
C MET A 68 3.46 4.39 -4.67
N LEU A 69 4.19 4.52 -5.77
CA LEU A 69 5.54 4.03 -5.89
C LEU A 69 6.46 5.21 -6.17
N ASN A 70 7.37 5.49 -5.24
CA ASN A 70 8.39 6.50 -5.42
C ASN A 70 9.72 5.81 -5.78
N MET A 71 10.19 6.05 -7.01
CA MET A 71 11.43 5.44 -7.51
C MET A 71 12.70 6.16 -7.03
N GLU A 72 12.60 7.42 -6.61
CA GLU A 72 13.71 8.19 -6.03
C GLU A 72 14.00 7.70 -4.61
N THR A 73 12.98 7.61 -3.76
CA THR A 73 13.13 7.10 -2.39
C THR A 73 13.09 5.57 -2.31
N ARG A 74 12.77 4.88 -3.41
CA ARG A 74 12.58 3.42 -3.48
C ARG A 74 11.52 2.89 -2.51
N VAL A 75 10.45 3.66 -2.28
CA VAL A 75 9.38 3.31 -1.33
C VAL A 75 8.07 3.07 -2.05
N LEU A 76 7.43 1.95 -1.74
CA LEU A 76 6.02 1.72 -1.94
C LEU A 76 5.25 2.25 -0.72
N LYS A 77 4.36 3.23 -0.93
CA LYS A 77 3.40 3.69 0.07
C LYS A 77 2.05 3.08 -0.23
N VAL A 78 1.50 2.33 0.73
CA VAL A 78 0.18 1.72 0.65
C VAL A 78 -0.70 2.37 1.69
N THR A 79 -1.86 2.87 1.29
CA THR A 79 -2.79 3.55 2.18
C THR A 79 -4.09 2.77 2.25
N SER A 80 -4.61 2.59 3.46
CA SER A 80 -5.88 1.91 3.73
C SER A 80 -6.85 2.87 4.41
N LYS A 81 -8.16 2.61 4.30
CA LYS A 81 -9.17 3.31 5.10
C LYS A 81 -9.10 2.83 6.56
N GLY A 82 -8.43 3.60 7.40
CA GLY A 82 -8.30 3.41 8.85
C GLY A 82 -7.09 2.58 9.28
N LYS A 83 -6.56 2.91 10.47
CA LYS A 83 -5.43 2.23 11.12
C LYS A 83 -5.64 0.73 11.30
N LYS A 84 -6.84 0.29 11.73
CA LYS A 84 -7.16 -1.14 11.91
C LYS A 84 -7.01 -1.96 10.62
N SER A 85 -7.44 -1.40 9.49
CA SER A 85 -7.32 -2.04 8.18
C SER A 85 -5.86 -2.20 7.76
N ALA A 86 -5.05 -1.17 7.99
CA ALA A 86 -3.62 -1.17 7.68
C ALA A 86 -2.80 -2.08 8.60
N GLN A 87 -3.09 -2.07 9.90
CA GLN A 87 -2.38 -2.85 10.93
C GLN A 87 -2.38 -4.35 10.66
N ARG A 88 -3.45 -4.88 10.06
CA ARG A 88 -3.52 -6.29 9.64
C ARG A 88 -2.40 -6.71 8.69
N TRP A 89 -1.86 -5.77 7.92
CA TRP A 89 -0.85 -6.02 6.91
C TRP A 89 0.56 -5.65 7.36
N VAL A 90 0.74 -5.11 8.56
CA VAL A 90 2.07 -4.82 9.11
C VAL A 90 2.83 -6.14 9.27
N ASN A 91 4.11 -6.15 8.88
CA ASN A 91 4.98 -7.33 8.77
C ASN A 91 4.56 -8.36 7.72
N TRP A 92 3.42 -8.16 7.05
CA TRP A 92 3.05 -9.01 5.91
C TRP A 92 3.97 -8.72 4.72
N LYS A 93 4.29 -9.78 3.97
CA LYS A 93 5.14 -9.70 2.79
C LYS A 93 4.29 -9.55 1.54
N VAL A 94 4.14 -8.32 1.06
CA VAL A 94 3.43 -8.04 -0.19
C VAL A 94 4.28 -8.49 -1.39
N PRO A 95 3.74 -9.33 -2.29
CA PRO A 95 4.42 -9.62 -3.54
C PRO A 95 4.31 -8.41 -4.47
N LEU A 96 5.44 -7.86 -4.90
CA LEU A 96 5.50 -6.77 -5.88
C LEU A 96 6.60 -7.10 -6.89
N GLY A 97 6.28 -7.18 -8.18
CA GLY A 97 7.26 -7.40 -9.25
C GLY A 97 8.20 -8.58 -8.97
N MET A 98 7.63 -9.73 -8.60
CA MET A 98 8.33 -10.98 -8.23
C MET A 98 9.22 -10.91 -6.96
N ARG A 99 9.09 -9.86 -6.15
CA ARG A 99 9.80 -9.73 -4.86
C ARG A 99 8.80 -9.64 -3.73
N MET A 100 9.17 -10.20 -2.57
CA MET A 100 8.36 -10.18 -1.36
C MET A 100 8.86 -9.04 -0.47
N LEU A 101 8.08 -7.97 -0.34
CA LEU A 101 8.46 -6.77 0.40
C LEU A 101 7.68 -6.72 1.72
N THR A 102 8.37 -6.46 2.83
CA THR A 102 7.73 -6.34 4.13
C THR A 102 7.06 -4.97 4.27
N LEU A 103 5.79 -4.96 4.68
CA LEU A 103 5.08 -3.74 5.03
C LEU A 103 5.40 -3.30 6.46
N ILE A 104 5.75 -2.03 6.62
CA ILE A 104 6.27 -1.41 7.83
C ILE A 104 5.37 -0.23 8.19
N ASP A 105 5.06 -0.13 9.48
CA ASP A 105 4.33 1.00 10.07
C ASP A 105 5.31 2.00 10.69
N TYR A 106 5.70 3.00 9.90
CA TYR A 106 6.61 4.05 10.37
C TYR A 106 5.95 5.03 11.34
N GLU A 107 4.63 5.20 11.27
CA GLU A 107 3.92 6.08 12.18
C GLU A 107 3.93 5.49 13.60
N LYS A 108 3.66 4.20 13.73
CA LYS A 108 3.78 3.49 15.00
C LYS A 108 5.22 3.46 15.54
N GLN A 109 6.22 3.23 14.67
CA GLN A 109 7.63 3.30 15.10
C GLN A 109 8.01 4.67 15.64
N ARG A 110 7.48 5.75 15.03
CA ARG A 110 7.70 7.11 15.51
C ARG A 110 6.99 7.36 16.85
N GLU A 111 5.74 6.91 16.99
CA GLU A 111 4.96 6.99 18.25
C GLU A 111 5.67 6.24 19.40
N GLU A 112 6.32 5.10 19.12
CA GLU A 112 7.02 4.30 20.11
C GLU A 112 8.41 4.85 20.48
N ALA A 113 8.98 5.71 19.62
CA ALA A 113 10.29 6.33 19.83
C ALA A 113 10.21 7.74 20.47
N SER A 114 9.00 8.27 20.63
CA SER A 114 8.70 9.55 21.30
C SER A 114 8.29 9.36 22.75
#